data_AF-A0AA46A4C5-F1
#
_entry.id   AF-A0AA46A4C5-F1
#
_cell.length_a   1.000
_cell.length_b   1.000
_cell.length_c   1.000
_cell.angle_alpha   90.00
_cell.angle_beta   90.00
_cell.angle_gamma   90.00
#
_symmetry.space_group_name_H-M   'P 1'
#
loop_
_entity.id
_entity.type
_entity.pdbx_description
1 polymer ?
#
loop_
_entity_poly.entity_id
_entity_poly.type
_entity_poly.pdbx_seq_one_letter_code
_entity_poly.pdbx_strand_id
1 'polypeptide(L)'
;MLLETLGHVTKKVILDAPGDSGYDGLEVELGFEMWAGIRYAFLAKNKQNPKDDFDLANVDVYPWGLFIDDSVSEDISNATMERFGENYLGCIH
;
A
#
# COMPACT_ATOMS: atom_id res chain seq x y z
N MET A 1 1.62 -4.08 10.25
CA MET A 1 1.93 -5.44 9.76
C MET A 1 1.27 -6.48 10.66
N LEU A 2 0.83 -7.64 10.15
CA LEU A 2 -0.02 -8.60 10.91
C LEU A 2 0.50 -8.92 12.33
N LEU A 3 1.80 -9.22 12.49
CA LEU A 3 2.38 -9.55 13.80
C LEU A 3 2.40 -8.38 14.80
N GLU A 4 2.56 -7.16 14.30
CA GLU A 4 2.51 -5.93 15.08
C GLU A 4 1.05 -5.58 15.45
N THR A 5 0.11 -5.72 14.50
CA THR A 5 -1.33 -5.53 14.75
C THR A 5 -1.86 -6.52 15.80
N LEU A 6 -1.27 -7.72 15.85
CA LEU A 6 -1.56 -8.73 16.87
C LEU A 6 -0.79 -8.53 18.19
N GLY A 7 0.07 -7.50 18.29
CA GLY A 7 0.82 -7.17 19.50
C GLY A 7 1.98 -8.12 19.82
N HIS A 8 2.42 -8.95 18.87
CA HIS A 8 3.47 -9.94 19.09
C HIS A 8 4.89 -9.38 18.92
N VAL A 9 5.04 -8.33 18.09
CA VAL A 9 6.34 -7.69 17.83
C VAL A 9 6.13 -6.19 17.69
N THR A 10 6.99 -5.41 18.33
CA THR A 10 7.08 -3.96 18.12
C THR A 10 8.50 -3.66 17.70
N LYS A 11 8.67 -3.12 16.49
CA LYS A 11 9.99 -2.76 15.96
C LYS A 11 9.87 -1.40 15.32
N LYS A 12 10.71 -0.48 15.78
CA LYS A 12 10.81 0.86 15.23
C LYS A 12 12.04 1.01 14.33
N VAL A 13 11.96 1.96 13.43
CA VAL A 13 13.03 2.35 12.52
C VAL A 13 13.14 3.88 12.48
N ILE A 14 14.36 4.37 12.27
CA ILE A 14 14.61 5.78 11.99
C ILE A 14 14.51 5.97 10.48
N LEU A 15 13.67 6.91 10.05
CA LEU A 15 13.52 7.23 8.64
C LEU A 15 14.77 7.95 8.12
N ASP A 16 15.29 7.47 6.99
CA ASP A 16 16.37 8.08 6.23
C ASP A 16 15.76 8.65 4.94
N ALA A 17 15.31 9.90 5.00
CA ALA A 17 14.58 10.56 3.93
C ALA A 17 15.43 11.68 3.27
N PRO A 18 15.19 12.03 2.00
CA PRO A 18 15.97 13.09 1.33
C PRO A 18 15.96 14.42 2.08
N GLY A 19 17.08 15.16 1.99
CA GLY A 19 17.55 16.20 2.92
C GLY A 19 16.77 17.52 3.07
N ASP A 20 15.46 17.50 2.87
CA ASP A 20 14.51 18.55 3.27
C ASP A 20 13.15 17.98 3.75
N SER A 21 13.02 16.65 3.81
CA SER A 21 11.83 15.98 4.29
C SER A 21 11.64 16.19 5.79
N GLY A 22 10.47 16.69 6.19
CA GLY A 22 10.08 16.78 7.60
C GLY A 22 9.93 15.43 8.32
N TYR A 23 10.07 14.32 7.58
CA TYR A 23 10.07 12.97 8.11
C TYR A 23 11.47 12.42 8.41
N ASP A 24 12.53 13.08 7.93
CA ASP A 24 13.90 12.62 8.13
C ASP A 24 14.26 12.58 9.63
N GLY A 25 14.89 11.48 10.06
CA GLY A 25 15.27 11.26 11.45
C GLY A 25 14.12 10.90 12.40
N LEU A 26 12.86 10.82 11.93
CA LEU A 26 11.74 10.38 12.78
C LEU A 26 11.84 8.89 13.09
N GLU A 27 11.57 8.54 14.35
CA GLU A 27 11.41 7.14 14.77
C GLU A 27 9.94 6.72 14.61
N VAL A 28 9.69 5.77 13.71
CA VAL A 28 8.33 5.26 13.41
C VAL A 28 8.27 3.75 13.55
N GLU A 29 7.06 3.21 13.65
CA GLU A 29 6.86 1.77 13.61
C GLU A 29 7.22 1.21 12.23
N LEU A 30 7.93 0.09 12.19
CA LEU A 30 8.34 -0.57 10.94
C LEU A 30 7.14 -0.92 10.06
N GLY A 31 6.01 -1.30 10.67
CA GLY A 31 4.80 -1.61 9.91
C GLY A 31 4.22 -0.39 9.19
N PHE A 32 4.35 0.80 9.78
CA PHE A 32 3.97 2.06 9.15
C PHE A 32 4.90 2.37 7.97
N GLU A 33 6.21 2.27 8.16
CA GLU A 33 7.19 2.54 7.10
C GLU A 33 7.01 1.57 5.91
N MET A 34 6.84 0.28 6.18
CA MET A 34 6.57 -0.70 5.12
C MET A 34 5.28 -0.39 4.35
N TRP A 35 4.21 0.00 5.05
CA TRP A 35 2.96 0.38 4.42
C TRP A 35 3.11 1.64 3.55
N ALA A 36 3.82 2.67 4.06
CA ALA A 36 4.08 3.91 3.34
C ALA A 36 4.93 3.67 2.09
N GLY A 37 5.99 2.86 2.20
CA GLY A 37 6.87 2.48 1.09
C GLY A 37 6.14 1.71 -0.01
N ILE A 38 5.26 0.77 0.35
CA ILE A 38 4.42 0.06 -0.62
C ILE A 38 3.53 1.03 -1.40
N ARG A 39 2.86 1.97 -0.71
CA ARG A 39 2.02 2.99 -1.36
C ARG A 39 2.83 3.92 -2.27
N TYR A 40 4.01 4.34 -1.82
CA TYR A 40 4.91 5.15 -2.63
C TYR A 40 5.36 4.41 -3.90
N ALA A 41 5.69 3.12 -3.79
CA ALA A 41 6.07 2.31 -4.94
C ALA A 41 4.95 2.18 -5.97
N PHE A 42 3.68 2.14 -5.53
CA PHE A 42 2.54 2.21 -6.42
C PHE A 42 2.34 3.60 -7.05
N LEU A 43 2.51 4.69 -6.28
CA LEU A 43 2.43 6.08 -6.75
C LEU A 43 3.50 6.43 -7.79
N ALA A 44 4.70 5.87 -7.67
CA ALA A 44 5.83 6.17 -8.54
C ALA A 44 5.71 5.54 -9.94
N LYS A 45 4.71 4.68 -10.19
CA LYS A 45 4.44 4.13 -11.52
C LYS A 45 3.41 4.99 -12.27
N ASN A 46 3.79 5.45 -13.46
CA ASN A 46 2.88 6.17 -14.37
C ASN A 46 1.69 5.29 -14.78
N LYS A 47 0.47 5.83 -14.63
CA LYS A 47 -0.75 5.23 -15.18
C LYS A 47 -0.74 5.25 -16.71
N GLN A 48 -1.25 4.19 -17.35
CA GLN A 48 -1.29 4.09 -18.82
C GLN A 48 -2.49 4.79 -19.50
N ASN A 49 -3.46 5.35 -18.76
CA ASN A 49 -4.53 6.14 -19.38
C ASN A 49 -5.33 6.94 -18.34
N PRO A 50 -5.40 8.27 -18.44
CA PRO A 50 -6.34 9.07 -17.66
C PRO A 50 -7.63 9.20 -18.47
N LYS A 51 -8.57 8.27 -18.27
CA LYS A 51 -9.98 8.52 -18.58
C LYS A 51 -10.64 8.74 -17.22
N ASP A 52 -11.20 9.92 -17.03
CA ASP A 52 -11.86 10.45 -15.83
C ASP A 52 -10.98 11.01 -14.70
N ASP A 53 -11.20 12.32 -14.46
CA ASP A 53 -10.49 13.16 -13.48
C ASP A 53 -10.73 12.75 -12.01
N PHE A 54 -11.67 11.84 -11.73
CA PHE A 54 -11.91 11.26 -10.40
C PHE A 54 -11.18 9.92 -10.17
N ASP A 55 -10.80 9.20 -11.24
CA ASP A 55 -10.07 7.92 -11.16
C ASP A 55 -8.55 8.11 -10.90
N LEU A 56 -8.10 9.35 -10.71
CA LEU A 56 -6.70 9.69 -10.51
C LEU A 56 -6.10 9.11 -9.22
N ALA A 57 -6.92 8.76 -8.23
CA ALA A 57 -6.43 8.27 -6.94
C ALA A 57 -6.48 6.73 -6.77
N ASN A 58 -7.21 5.96 -7.58
CA ASN A 58 -7.19 4.49 -7.45
C ASN A 58 -5.99 3.88 -8.19
N VAL A 59 -5.31 2.91 -7.59
CA VAL A 59 -4.23 2.15 -8.25
C VAL A 59 -4.52 0.66 -8.22
N ASP A 60 -4.15 -0.04 -9.29
CA ASP A 60 -4.15 -1.50 -9.34
C ASP A 60 -3.10 -2.04 -8.34
N VAL A 61 -3.58 -2.88 -7.43
CA VAL A 61 -2.77 -3.54 -6.41
C VAL A 61 -2.41 -4.95 -6.86
N TYR A 62 -3.20 -5.58 -7.72
CA TYR A 62 -2.85 -6.87 -8.31
C TYR A 62 -1.87 -6.72 -9.48
N PRO A 63 -0.85 -7.60 -9.64
CA PRO A 63 -0.45 -8.71 -8.76
C PRO A 63 0.60 -8.35 -7.69
N TRP A 64 0.95 -7.07 -7.52
CA TRP A 64 2.15 -6.68 -6.74
C TRP A 64 1.92 -6.45 -5.24
N GLY A 65 0.70 -6.11 -4.83
CA GLY A 65 0.27 -5.91 -3.44
C GLY A 65 -0.92 -6.77 -3.03
N LEU A 66 -1.50 -7.51 -3.98
CA LEU A 66 -2.52 -8.53 -3.75
C LEU A 66 -2.06 -9.81 -4.45
N PHE A 67 -1.83 -10.85 -3.66
CA PHE A 67 -1.59 -12.20 -4.14
C PHE A 67 -2.80 -13.06 -3.80
N ILE A 68 -3.38 -13.71 -4.80
CA ILE A 68 -4.43 -14.71 -4.63
C ILE A 68 -3.85 -16.04 -5.12
N ASP A 69 -3.86 -17.03 -4.25
CA ASP A 69 -3.37 -18.37 -4.59
C ASP A 69 -4.34 -19.09 -5.53
N ASP A 70 -3.81 -19.85 -6.49
CA ASP A 70 -4.60 -20.57 -7.49
C ASP A 70 -5.56 -21.62 -6.88
N SER A 71 -5.34 -22.02 -5.62
CA SER A 71 -6.23 -22.94 -4.89
C SER A 71 -7.49 -22.28 -4.33
N VAL A 72 -7.60 -20.94 -4.34
CA VAL A 72 -8.77 -20.20 -3.86
C VAL A 72 -9.95 -20.40 -4.82
N SER A 73 -11.15 -20.58 -4.27
CA SER A 73 -12.35 -20.71 -5.10
C SER A 73 -12.60 -19.45 -5.93
N GLU A 74 -13.14 -19.63 -7.14
CA GLU A 74 -13.39 -18.54 -8.08
C GLU A 74 -14.23 -17.41 -7.46
N ASP A 75 -15.28 -17.77 -6.70
CA ASP A 75 -16.13 -16.81 -5.99
C ASP A 75 -15.34 -15.93 -5.01
N ILE A 76 -14.41 -16.53 -4.25
CA ILE A 76 -13.59 -15.80 -3.27
C ILE A 76 -12.51 -14.97 -3.99
N SER A 77 -11.93 -15.50 -5.05
CA SER A 77 -10.94 -14.79 -5.87
C SER A 77 -11.54 -13.52 -6.46
N ASN A 78 -12.71 -13.63 -7.09
CA ASN A 78 -13.44 -12.50 -7.68
C ASN A 78 -13.85 -11.47 -6.62
N ALA A 79 -14.40 -11.93 -5.49
CA ALA A 79 -14.80 -11.05 -4.39
C ALA A 79 -13.61 -10.33 -3.74
N THR A 80 -12.44 -10.96 -3.73
CA THR A 80 -11.17 -10.39 -3.25
C THR A 80 -10.64 -9.36 -4.23
N MET A 81 -10.67 -9.67 -5.53
CA MET A 81 -10.24 -8.75 -6.59
C MET A 81 -11.09 -7.48 -6.62
N GLU A 82 -12.42 -7.61 -6.50
CA GLU A 82 -13.33 -6.46 -6.48
C GLU A 82 -13.06 -5.52 -5.30
N ARG A 83 -12.67 -6.06 -4.15
CA ARG A 83 -12.47 -5.28 -2.91
C ARG A 83 -11.07 -4.74 -2.72
N PHE A 84 -10.07 -5.49 -3.16
CA PHE A 84 -8.66 -5.26 -2.83
C PHE A 84 -7.76 -5.20 -4.05
N GLY A 85 -8.29 -5.49 -5.25
CA GLY A 85 -7.57 -5.38 -6.50
C GLY A 85 -7.19 -3.95 -6.84
N GLU A 86 -7.90 -2.99 -6.25
CA GLU A 86 -7.62 -1.56 -6.36
C GLU A 86 -7.52 -0.91 -4.97
N ASN A 87 -6.69 0.13 -4.81
CA ASN A 87 -6.59 0.92 -3.59
C ASN A 87 -6.75 2.41 -3.88
N TYR A 88 -7.63 3.07 -3.13
CA TYR A 88 -7.77 4.51 -3.16
C TYR A 88 -6.62 5.21 -2.43
N LEU A 89 -5.88 6.03 -3.17
CA LEU A 89 -4.70 6.77 -2.74
C LEU A 89 -4.94 8.26 -2.53
N GLY A 90 -6.20 8.71 -2.46
CA GLY A 90 -6.52 10.10 -2.17
C GLY A 90 -6.09 10.51 -0.75
N CYS A 91 -6.24 11.79 -0.43
CA CYS A 91 -5.86 12.33 0.87
C CYS A 91 -6.51 11.52 2.00
N ILE A 92 -5.67 11.02 2.92
CA ILE A 92 -6.10 10.49 4.21
C ILE A 92 -6.35 11.72 5.09
N HIS A 93 -7.57 12.26 5.04
CA HIS A 93 -8.05 13.17 6.08
C HIS A 93 -8.62 12.34 7.24
#